data_AF-A0A5C5RQ31-F1
#
_entry.id   AF-A0A5C5RQ31-F1
#
_cell.length_a   1.000
_cell.length_b   1.000
_cell.length_c   1.000
_cell.angle_alpha   90.00
_cell.angle_beta   90.00
_cell.angle_gamma   90.00
#
_symmetry.space_group_name_H-M   'P 1'
#
loop_
_entity.id
_entity.type
_entity.pdbx_description
1 polymer ?
#
loop_
_entity_poly.entity_id
_entity_poly.type
_entity_poly.pdbx_seq_one_letter_code
_entity_poly.pdbx_strand_id
1 'polypeptide(L)'
;MDTYTGRELYEAFHADYDAITERDATIFDAEGRLLARGRLSALRLDETGGREKVEYSFSSLHGDVDWDPTHRIELAPQPVR
;
A
#
# COMPACT_ATOMS: atom_id res chain seq x y z
N MET A 1 7.53 13.66 0.27
CA MET A 1 6.66 12.53 -0.14
C MET A 1 7.62 11.39 -0.35
N ASP A 2 7.35 10.25 0.27
CA ASP A 2 8.27 9.12 0.28
C ASP A 2 7.81 8.13 -0.78
N THR A 3 8.72 7.69 -1.64
CA THR A 3 8.41 6.74 -2.72
C THR A 3 8.97 5.37 -2.37
N TYR A 4 8.14 4.35 -2.46
CA TYR A 4 8.47 2.96 -2.21
C TYR A 4 8.12 2.11 -3.41
N THR A 5 8.85 1.02 -3.61
CA THR A 5 8.35 -0.14 -4.34
C THR A 5 7.39 -0.94 -3.47
N GLY A 6 6.57 -1.81 -4.07
CA GLY A 6 5.70 -2.70 -3.31
C GLY A 6 6.46 -3.58 -2.33
N ARG A 7 7.67 -4.02 -2.71
CA ARG A 7 8.58 -4.77 -1.82
C ARG A 7 9.08 -3.93 -0.66
N GLU A 8 9.63 -2.75 -0.93
CA GLU A 8 10.14 -1.87 0.13
C GLU A 8 9.03 -1.47 1.11
N LEU A 9 7.84 -1.21 0.58
CA LEU A 9 6.68 -0.89 1.41
C LEU A 9 6.28 -2.08 2.28
N TYR A 10 6.26 -3.30 1.73
CA TYR A 10 5.99 -4.52 2.50
C TYR A 10 7.00 -4.70 3.65
N GLU A 11 8.28 -4.53 3.37
CA GLU A 11 9.34 -4.61 4.39
C GLU A 11 9.18 -3.51 5.45
N ALA A 12 8.88 -2.28 5.02
CA ALA A 12 8.66 -1.15 5.93
C ALA A 12 7.43 -1.37 6.82
N PHE A 13 6.34 -1.93 6.29
CA PHE A 13 5.16 -2.31 7.07
C PHE A 13 5.47 -3.30 8.19
N HIS A 14 6.36 -4.26 7.94
CA HIS A 14 6.76 -5.26 8.94
C HIS A 14 7.75 -4.70 9.95
N ALA A 15 8.53 -3.69 9.57
CA ALA A 15 9.46 -3.02 10.47
C ALA A 15 8.75 -2.03 11.40
N ASP A 16 7.82 -1.22 10.86
CA ASP A 16 7.08 -0.20 11.58
C ASP A 16 5.71 0.07 10.92
N TYR A 17 4.70 -0.65 11.38
CA TYR A 17 3.34 -0.57 10.86
C TYR A 17 2.72 0.83 11.00
N ASP A 18 2.93 1.48 12.15
CA ASP A 18 2.35 2.79 12.47
C ASP A 18 2.98 3.91 11.63
N ALA A 19 4.24 3.74 11.23
CA ALA A 19 4.94 4.67 10.35
C ALA A 19 4.40 4.72 8.90
N ILE A 20 3.72 3.65 8.48
CA ILE A 20 3.25 3.46 7.09
C ILE A 20 1.74 3.64 6.97
N THR A 21 0.98 3.19 7.97
CA THR A 21 -0.48 3.27 7.98
C THR A 21 -1.01 4.67 8.28
N GLU A 22 -2.29 4.87 7.96
CA GLU A 22 -3.01 6.13 8.15
C GLU A 22 -2.42 7.32 7.38
N ARG A 23 -1.65 7.02 6.33
CA ARG A 23 -1.08 7.99 5.39
C ARG A 23 -1.81 7.92 4.05
N ASP A 24 -1.95 9.07 3.39
CA ASP A 24 -2.42 9.09 2.02
C ASP A 24 -1.37 8.43 1.13
N ALA A 25 -1.80 7.46 0.33
CA ALA A 25 -1.00 6.70 -0.60
C ALA A 25 -1.55 6.84 -2.02
N THR A 26 -0.65 6.89 -2.99
CA THR A 26 -0.97 6.76 -4.41
C THR A 26 -0.17 5.59 -4.98
N ILE A 27 -0.86 4.62 -5.58
CA ILE A 27 -0.27 3.38 -6.10
C ILE A 27 -0.31 3.39 -7.61
N PHE A 28 0.83 3.08 -8.22
CA PHE A 28 0.99 2.93 -9.65
C PHE A 28 1.52 1.53 -9.98
N ASP A 29 1.16 1.02 -11.14
CA ASP A 29 1.78 -0.19 -11.68
C ASP A 29 3.20 0.08 -12.23
N ALA A 30 3.87 -0.98 -12.70
CA ALA A 30 5.21 -0.89 -13.28
C ALA A 30 5.30 -0.02 -14.55
N GLU A 31 4.17 0.21 -15.23
CA GLU A 31 4.08 1.07 -16.42
C GLU A 31 3.75 2.53 -16.06
N GLY A 32 3.54 2.81 -14.77
CA GLY A 32 3.20 4.14 -14.24
C GLY A 32 1.71 4.48 -14.32
N ARG A 33 0.83 3.52 -14.59
CA ARG A 33 -0.63 3.72 -14.56
C ARG A 33 -1.11 3.75 -13.13
N LEU A 34 -1.99 4.71 -12.82
CA LEU A 34 -2.60 4.84 -11.50
C LEU A 34 -3.55 3.65 -11.23
N LEU A 35 -3.29 2.92 -10.16
CA LEU A 35 -4.12 1.80 -9.69
C LEU A 35 -5.11 2.25 -8.60
N ALA A 36 -4.62 2.99 -7.60
CA ALA A 36 -5.45 3.49 -6.51
C ALA A 36 -4.84 4.72 -5.86
N ARG A 37 -5.69 5.49 -5.19
CA ARG A 37 -5.29 6.61 -4.34
C ARG A 37 -6.22 6.69 -3.15
N GLY A 38 -5.68 6.73 -1.95
CA GLY A 38 -6.50 6.76 -0.74
C GLY A 38 -5.66 6.69 0.51
N ARG A 39 -6.34 6.71 1.66
CA ARG A 39 -5.66 6.56 2.94
C ARG A 39 -5.36 5.08 3.17
N LEU A 40 -4.08 4.72 3.15
CA LEU A 40 -3.61 3.36 3.32
C LEU A 40 -3.78 2.96 4.79
N SER A 41 -4.60 1.95 5.06
CA SER A 41 -4.89 1.49 6.41
C SER A 41 -4.14 0.23 6.79
N ALA A 42 -3.83 -0.65 5.83
CA ALA A 42 -3.14 -1.92 6.10
C ALA A 42 -2.61 -2.58 4.81
N LEU A 43 -1.76 -3.59 4.98
CA LEU A 43 -1.64 -4.71 4.03
C LEU A 43 -2.43 -5.89 4.59
N ARG A 44 -3.35 -6.47 3.82
CA ARG A 44 -4.16 -7.62 4.23
C ARG A 44 -3.74 -8.87 3.50
N LEU A 45 -3.87 -10.01 4.17
CA LEU A 45 -3.83 -11.32 3.55
C LEU A 45 -5.26 -11.71 3.18
N ASP A 46 -5.54 -11.86 1.89
CA ASP A 46 -6.74 -12.50 1.39
C ASP A 46 -6.44 -13.99 1.15
N GLU A 47 -7.21 -14.84 1.83
CA GLU A 47 -7.16 -16.30 1.69
C GLU A 47 -8.41 -16.86 0.98
N THR A 48 -9.31 -15.98 0.52
CA THR A 48 -10.52 -16.42 -0.16
C THR A 48 -10.18 -17.02 -1.52
N GLY A 49 -10.57 -18.29 -1.72
CA GLY A 49 -10.26 -19.04 -2.94
C GLY A 49 -9.05 -19.96 -2.87
N GLY A 50 -8.47 -20.17 -1.68
CA GLY A 50 -7.41 -21.17 -1.45
C GLY A 50 -6.05 -20.79 -2.01
N ARG A 51 -5.84 -19.51 -2.32
CA ARG A 51 -4.54 -18.92 -2.62
C ARG A 51 -4.32 -17.74 -1.68
N GLU A 52 -3.15 -17.73 -1.03
CA GLU A 52 -2.70 -16.60 -0.22
C GLU A 52 -2.35 -15.43 -1.15
N LYS A 53 -2.96 -14.28 -0.91
CA LYS A 53 -2.72 -13.06 -1.68
C LYS A 53 -2.61 -11.88 -0.73
N VAL A 54 -1.67 -10.97 -1.00
CA VAL A 54 -1.54 -9.73 -0.22
C VAL A 54 -2.27 -8.61 -0.96
N GLU A 55 -2.94 -7.72 -0.25
CA GLU A 55 -3.68 -6.59 -0.81
C GLU A 55 -3.38 -5.30 -0.03
N TYR A 56 -3.29 -4.17 -0.74
CA TYR A 56 -3.35 -2.85 -0.13
C TYR A 56 -4.77 -2.57 0.29
N SER A 57 -4.96 -2.28 1.57
CA SER A 57 -6.26 -1.90 2.10
C SER A 57 -6.34 -0.42 2.43
N PHE A 58 -7.43 0.18 2.00
CA PHE A 58 -7.69 1.61 2.14
C PHE A 58 -8.88 1.86 3.06
N SER A 59 -8.79 2.91 3.90
CA SER A 59 -9.93 3.37 4.72
C SER A 59 -10.90 4.26 3.94
N SER A 60 -10.54 4.69 2.72
CA SER A 60 -11.40 5.41 1.78
C SER A 60 -12.17 4.47 0.83
N LEU A 61 -13.20 4.98 0.14
CA LEU A 61 -14.12 4.28 -0.79
C LEU A 61 -13.50 3.50 -1.97
N HIS A 62 -12.17 3.41 -2.07
CA HIS A 62 -11.53 2.58 -3.09
C HIS A 62 -11.56 1.11 -2.68
N GLY A 63 -11.75 0.22 -3.64
CA GLY A 63 -11.57 -1.21 -3.42
C GLY A 63 -10.11 -1.53 -3.06
N ASP A 64 -9.92 -2.59 -2.29
CA ASP A 64 -8.59 -3.13 -2.00
C ASP A 64 -7.90 -3.48 -3.35
N VAL A 65 -6.57 -3.31 -3.41
CA VAL A 65 -5.78 -3.54 -4.63
C VAL A 65 -4.77 -4.63 -4.39
N ASP A 66 -4.64 -5.55 -5.34
CA ASP A 66 -3.62 -6.60 -5.35
C ASP A 66 -2.24 -6.02 -5.08
N TRP A 67 -1.53 -6.58 -4.11
CA TRP A 67 -0.14 -6.22 -3.87
C TRP A 67 0.74 -6.83 -4.96
N ASP A 68 1.69 -6.03 -5.44
CA ASP A 68 2.74 -6.48 -6.35
C ASP A 68 4.07 -5.82 -5.95
N PRO A 69 5.18 -6.57 -5.89
CA PRO A 69 6.47 -6.03 -5.45
C PRO A 69 7.01 -4.90 -6.36
N THR A 70 6.54 -4.82 -7.61
CA THR A 70 6.97 -3.84 -8.62
C THR A 70 6.16 -2.56 -8.64
N HIS A 71 5.04 -2.50 -7.89
CA HIS A 71 4.27 -1.27 -7.79
C HIS A 71 5.10 -0.12 -7.26
N ARG A 72 4.81 1.08 -7.75
CA ARG A 72 5.35 2.32 -7.19
C ARG A 72 4.30 2.93 -6.27
N ILE A 73 4.65 3.16 -5.02
CA ILE A 73 3.78 3.74 -4.00
C ILE A 73 4.36 5.06 -3.54
N GLU A 74 3.56 6.11 -3.63
CA GLU A 74 3.88 7.43 -3.11
C GLU A 74 3.09 7.65 -1.82
N LEU A 75 3.80 7.72 -0.69
CA LEU A 75 3.21 8.03 0.61
C LEU A 75 3.37 9.52 0.93
N ALA A 76 2.26 10.16 1.30
CA ALA A 76 2.27 11.50 1.86
C ALA A 76 3.20 11.56 3.07
N PRO A 77 3.96 12.65 3.29
CA PRO A 77 4.88 12.77 4.42
C PRO A 77 4.22 12.38 5.74
N GLN A 78 4.98 11.78 6.67
CA GLN A 78 4.45 11.55 8.00
C GLN A 78 4.01 12.90 8.61
N PRO A 79 2.79 12.97 9.18
CA PRO A 79 2.42 14.14 9.94
C PRO A 79 3.39 14.28 11.10
N VAL A 80 4.16 15.36 11.11
CA VAL A 80 5.03 15.70 12.25
C VAL A 80 4.09 15.94 13.43
N ARG A 81 4.16 15.07 14.44
CA ARG A 81 3.46 15.25 15.71
C ARG A 81 4.07 16.42 16.49
#